data_AF-A0A6A3S8U1-F1
#
_entry.id   AF-A0A6A3S8U1-F1
#
_cell.length_a   1.000
_cell.length_b   1.000
_cell.length_c   1.000
_cell.angle_alpha   90.00
_cell.angle_beta   90.00
_cell.angle_gamma   90.00
#
_symmetry.space_group_name_H-M   'P 1'
#
loop_
_entity.id
_entity.type
_entity.pdbx_description
1 polymer ?
#
loop_
_entity_poly.entity_id
_entity_poly.type
_entity_poly.pdbx_seq_one_letter_code
_entity_poly.pdbx_strand_id
1 'polypeptide(L)'
;MLPCELGGQAMAEILYGDVNPSGKLPITYPKDSANVAIPYNHRVTTRCMWDNCWMQWDFGAGLSYTKFNYSSVTLDKTTIANADDTLTATVTVTNVGSRAGKETVMLFLTQPYRKISVPEMKMLKKFKKIELQAGESTDVSFSLSSEDWGVYKPQIGRGLKRIVEDSNYVVAIKPDTWCDVYGKNMTNPLCAKFTIDTTSGAGTVSAGVQL
;
A
#
# COMPACT_ATOMS: atom_id res chain seq x y z
N MET A 1 -13.51 -17.00 4.54
CA MET A 1 -13.35 -17.45 3.14
C MET A 1 -13.26 -18.97 3.19
N LEU A 2 -14.10 -19.67 2.43
CA LEU A 2 -14.12 -21.13 2.40
C LEU A 2 -13.44 -21.60 1.10
N PRO A 3 -12.55 -22.61 1.15
CA PRO A 3 -11.74 -23.02 0.00
C PRO A 3 -12.47 -23.92 -1.02
N CYS A 4 -13.81 -23.97 -0.95
CA CYS A 4 -14.69 -24.74 -1.84
C CYS A 4 -14.28 -26.23 -1.98
N GLU A 5 -14.70 -26.90 -3.05
CA GLU A 5 -14.59 -28.35 -3.23
C GLU A 5 -13.16 -28.89 -3.36
N LEU A 6 -12.24 -28.12 -3.93
CA LEU A 6 -10.81 -28.50 -4.05
C LEU A 6 -9.95 -28.03 -2.88
N GLY A 7 -10.56 -27.45 -1.84
CA GLY A 7 -9.84 -26.88 -0.71
C GLY A 7 -9.02 -27.89 0.09
N GLY A 8 -9.53 -29.12 0.25
CA GLY A 8 -8.82 -30.17 0.96
C GLY A 8 -7.52 -30.58 0.26
N GLN A 9 -7.54 -30.70 -1.06
CA GLN A 9 -6.36 -31.00 -1.86
C GLN A 9 -5.34 -29.85 -1.79
N ALA A 10 -5.78 -28.61 -2.01
CA ALA A 10 -4.90 -27.45 -1.94
C ALA A 10 -4.23 -27.30 -0.55
N MET A 11 -4.96 -27.60 0.53
CA MET A 11 -4.39 -27.59 1.88
C MET A 11 -3.35 -28.71 2.07
N ALA A 12 -3.61 -29.93 1.58
CA ALA A 12 -2.65 -31.02 1.68
C ALA A 12 -1.36 -30.71 0.91
N GLU A 13 -1.47 -30.22 -0.33
CA GLU A 13 -0.32 -29.83 -1.17
C GLU A 13 0.52 -28.73 -0.51
N ILE A 14 -0.12 -27.78 0.18
CA ILE A 14 0.60 -26.77 0.97
C ILE A 14 1.30 -27.43 2.17
N LEU A 15 0.59 -28.21 2.98
CA LEU A 15 1.15 -28.83 4.19
C LEU A 15 2.34 -29.75 3.91
N TYR A 16 2.30 -30.52 2.81
CA TYR A 16 3.40 -31.37 2.37
C TYR A 16 4.51 -30.62 1.63
N GLY A 17 4.29 -29.34 1.31
CA GLY A 17 5.29 -28.48 0.67
C GLY A 17 5.41 -28.69 -0.84
N ASP A 18 4.46 -29.38 -1.46
CA ASP A 18 4.31 -29.52 -2.90
C ASP A 18 3.97 -28.16 -3.54
N VAL A 19 3.19 -27.35 -2.83
CA VAL A 19 2.83 -25.98 -3.21
C VAL A 19 3.29 -24.99 -2.15
N ASN A 20 4.03 -23.97 -2.57
CA ASN A 20 4.44 -22.87 -1.68
C ASN A 20 3.25 -21.91 -1.44
N PRO A 21 2.83 -21.67 -0.18
CA PRO A 21 1.74 -20.76 0.12
C PRO A 21 2.09 -19.34 -0.31
N SER A 22 1.12 -18.66 -0.92
CA SER A 22 1.30 -17.31 -1.46
C SER A 22 0.05 -16.44 -1.30
N GLY A 23 -0.82 -16.82 -0.37
CA GLY A 23 -1.98 -16.03 0.03
C GLY A 23 -1.56 -14.88 0.94
N LYS A 24 -2.19 -13.71 0.78
CA LYS A 24 -2.07 -12.56 1.69
C LYS A 24 -3.47 -12.18 2.16
N LEU A 25 -3.60 -11.74 3.41
CA LEU A 25 -4.90 -11.38 3.97
C LEU A 25 -5.49 -10.14 3.29
N PRO A 26 -6.73 -10.21 2.74
CA PRO A 26 -7.41 -9.06 2.16
C PRO A 26 -8.14 -8.19 3.22
N ILE A 27 -8.09 -8.60 4.49
CA ILE A 27 -8.70 -7.91 5.62
C ILE A 27 -7.72 -7.88 6.80
N THR A 28 -7.89 -6.92 7.70
CA THR A 28 -7.21 -6.94 8.99
C THR A 28 -7.96 -7.88 9.93
N TYR A 29 -7.25 -8.77 10.61
CA TYR A 29 -7.84 -9.65 11.63
C TYR A 29 -7.60 -9.05 13.02
N PRO A 30 -8.66 -8.65 13.73
CA PRO A 30 -8.52 -7.97 15.02
C PRO A 30 -8.02 -8.93 16.10
N LYS A 31 -7.28 -8.39 17.08
CA LYS A 31 -6.87 -9.14 18.28
C LYS A 31 -8.03 -9.34 19.27
N ASP A 32 -8.82 -8.29 19.44
CA ASP A 32 -9.96 -8.24 20.37
C ASP A 32 -11.21 -7.76 19.65
N SER A 33 -12.39 -8.14 20.13
CA SER A 33 -13.68 -7.74 19.53
C SER A 33 -13.88 -6.22 19.46
N ALA A 34 -13.26 -5.47 20.37
CA ALA A 34 -13.26 -4.01 20.37
C ALA A 34 -12.59 -3.41 19.11
N ASN A 35 -11.68 -4.14 18.47
CA ASN A 35 -10.90 -3.67 17.32
C ASN A 35 -11.51 -4.09 15.96
N VAL A 36 -12.66 -4.78 15.96
CA VAL A 36 -13.26 -5.35 14.73
C VAL A 36 -13.61 -4.28 13.68
N ALA A 37 -13.88 -3.05 14.12
CA ALA A 37 -14.25 -1.94 13.25
C ALA A 37 -13.05 -1.11 12.75
N ILE A 38 -11.82 -1.57 12.97
CA ILE A 38 -10.59 -0.84 12.62
C ILE A 38 -9.96 -1.46 11.38
N PRO A 39 -10.25 -0.95 10.16
CA PRO A 39 -9.61 -1.41 8.95
C PRO A 39 -8.18 -0.86 8.84
N TYR A 40 -7.34 -1.46 7.99
CA TYR A 40 -5.95 -1.02 7.80
C TYR A 40 -5.81 0.43 7.29
N ASN A 41 -6.82 0.93 6.57
CA ASN A 41 -6.87 2.29 6.02
C ASN A 41 -7.71 3.23 6.91
N HIS A 42 -7.77 2.97 8.21
CA HIS A 42 -8.43 3.87 9.15
C HIS A 42 -7.81 5.28 9.11
N ARG A 43 -8.58 6.26 9.58
CA ARG A 43 -8.14 7.65 9.67
C ARG A 43 -7.00 7.78 10.67
N VAL A 44 -6.10 8.75 10.46
CA VAL A 44 -4.96 9.00 11.38
C VAL A 44 -5.38 9.38 12.80
N THR A 45 -6.63 9.81 12.99
CA THR A 45 -7.21 10.16 14.30
C THR A 45 -7.81 8.97 15.04
N THR A 46 -7.93 7.80 14.41
CA THR A 46 -8.45 6.59 15.07
C THR A 46 -7.49 6.17 16.17
N ARG A 47 -8.01 6.03 17.40
CA ARG A 47 -7.26 5.60 18.57
C ARG A 47 -8.04 4.52 19.31
N CYS A 48 -7.32 3.57 19.91
CA CYS A 48 -7.90 2.62 20.83
C CYS A 48 -7.89 3.18 22.25
N MET A 49 -8.82 2.70 23.09
CA MET A 49 -9.15 3.34 24.37
C MET A 49 -7.98 3.40 25.36
N TRP A 50 -7.05 2.44 25.30
CA TRP A 50 -5.99 2.30 26.30
C TRP A 50 -4.57 2.18 25.74
N ASP A 51 -4.38 2.04 24.42
CA ASP A 51 -3.06 1.98 23.76
C ASP A 51 -3.22 2.01 22.21
N ASN A 52 -2.18 1.59 21.51
CA ASN A 52 -2.18 1.20 20.11
C ASN A 52 -3.20 0.11 19.80
N CYS A 53 -3.81 0.23 18.63
CA CYS A 53 -4.75 -0.76 18.12
C CYS A 53 -3.99 -1.99 17.60
N TRP A 54 -3.64 -2.91 18.48
CA TRP A 54 -2.99 -4.15 18.06
C TRP A 54 -3.95 -5.06 17.30
N MET A 55 -3.46 -5.56 16.18
CA MET A 55 -4.14 -6.52 15.33
C MET A 55 -3.48 -7.89 15.50
N GLN A 56 -4.26 -8.96 15.41
CA GLN A 56 -3.72 -10.31 15.47
C GLN A 56 -2.98 -10.64 14.16
N TRP A 57 -3.56 -10.21 13.03
CA TRP A 57 -2.88 -10.20 11.73
C TRP A 57 -3.25 -8.95 10.95
N ASP A 58 -2.24 -8.23 10.49
CA ASP A 58 -2.43 -7.05 9.66
C ASP A 58 -2.93 -7.40 8.26
N PHE A 59 -3.57 -6.42 7.62
CA PHE A 59 -3.86 -6.49 6.19
C PHE A 59 -2.59 -6.83 5.40
N GLY A 60 -2.69 -7.74 4.44
CA GLY A 60 -1.58 -8.18 3.62
C GLY A 60 -0.60 -9.12 4.32
N ALA A 61 -0.85 -9.54 5.57
CA ALA A 61 -0.06 -10.58 6.21
C ALA A 61 -0.21 -11.91 5.45
N GLY A 62 0.89 -12.66 5.34
CA GLY A 62 0.91 -13.96 4.69
C GLY A 62 2.35 -14.42 4.44
N LEU A 63 2.62 -15.66 4.81
CA LEU A 63 3.95 -16.25 4.77
C LEU A 63 4.16 -17.07 3.49
N SER A 64 5.42 -17.39 3.24
CA SER A 64 5.88 -18.29 2.18
C SER A 64 6.90 -19.27 2.78
N TYR A 65 7.12 -20.40 2.12
CA TYR A 65 8.24 -21.31 2.43
C TYR A 65 9.59 -20.79 1.93
N THR A 66 9.60 -19.65 1.24
CA THR A 66 10.84 -18.93 0.90
C THR A 66 10.83 -17.52 1.50
N LYS A 67 11.97 -16.83 1.42
CA LYS A 67 12.15 -15.47 1.93
C LYS A 67 12.42 -14.52 0.78
N PHE A 68 11.79 -13.35 0.83
CA PHE A 68 11.98 -12.29 -0.18
C PHE A 68 12.62 -11.07 0.46
N ASN A 69 13.71 -10.60 -0.15
CA ASN A 69 14.33 -9.34 0.21
C ASN A 69 13.94 -8.25 -0.80
N TYR A 70 13.88 -7.01 -0.33
CA TYR A 70 13.46 -5.86 -1.12
C TYR A 70 14.56 -4.81 -1.08
N SER A 71 14.88 -4.22 -2.22
CA SER A 71 15.78 -3.06 -2.30
C SER A 71 15.09 -1.79 -1.78
N SER A 72 15.86 -0.70 -1.70
CA SER A 72 15.27 0.62 -1.52
C SER A 72 14.34 0.98 -2.68
N VAL A 73 13.25 1.69 -2.37
CA VAL A 73 12.32 2.22 -3.39
C VAL A 73 12.98 3.36 -4.11
N THR A 74 12.88 3.34 -5.45
CA THR A 74 13.34 4.42 -6.32
C THR A 74 12.13 5.06 -6.99
N LEU A 75 12.19 6.38 -7.14
CA LEU A 75 11.20 7.17 -7.88
C LEU A 75 11.88 7.75 -9.11
N ASP A 76 11.19 7.76 -10.25
CA ASP A 76 11.66 8.43 -11.46
C ASP A 76 11.72 9.96 -11.30
N LYS A 77 10.87 10.52 -10.43
CA LYS A 77 10.89 11.93 -10.01
C LYS A 77 10.35 12.12 -8.61
N THR A 78 10.67 13.25 -7.99
CA THR A 78 10.23 13.59 -6.63
C THR A 78 9.23 14.75 -6.59
N THR A 79 9.00 15.42 -7.72
CA THR A 79 8.03 16.51 -7.85
C THR A 79 7.13 16.28 -9.05
N ILE A 80 5.82 16.41 -8.83
CA ILE A 80 4.76 16.31 -9.84
C ILE A 80 4.23 17.72 -10.07
N ALA A 81 4.49 18.28 -11.26
CA ALA A 81 4.19 19.68 -11.58
C ALA A 81 2.84 19.84 -12.27
N ASN A 82 2.35 18.78 -12.93
CA ASN A 82 1.06 18.80 -13.62
C ASN A 82 0.15 17.69 -13.09
N ALA A 83 -1.16 17.93 -13.12
CA ALA A 83 -2.14 16.93 -12.66
C ALA A 83 -2.11 15.63 -13.49
N ASP A 84 -1.69 15.70 -14.75
CA ASP A 84 -1.62 14.56 -15.68
C ASP A 84 -0.27 13.83 -15.67
N ASP A 85 0.70 14.34 -14.91
CA ASP A 85 2.00 13.68 -14.76
C ASP A 85 1.84 12.33 -14.06
N THR A 86 2.62 11.34 -14.51
CA THR A 86 2.70 10.03 -13.87
C THR A 86 3.97 9.90 -13.03
N LEU A 87 3.92 9.21 -11.91
CA LEU A 87 5.09 8.87 -11.07
C LEU A 87 5.36 7.38 -11.14
N THR A 88 6.60 6.97 -11.40
CA THR A 88 6.98 5.55 -11.38
C THR A 88 7.76 5.22 -10.11
N ALA A 89 7.19 4.34 -9.28
CA ALA A 89 7.89 3.77 -8.13
C ALA A 89 8.39 2.37 -8.47
N THR A 90 9.69 2.12 -8.29
CA THR A 90 10.34 0.84 -8.61
C THR A 90 11.04 0.26 -7.39
N VAL A 91 10.89 -1.05 -7.20
CA VAL A 91 11.60 -1.82 -6.16
C VAL A 91 12.07 -3.15 -6.74
N THR A 92 13.31 -3.54 -6.44
CA THR A 92 13.85 -4.86 -6.79
C THR A 92 13.47 -5.84 -5.71
N VAL A 93 12.88 -6.96 -6.10
CA VAL A 93 12.53 -8.06 -5.20
C VAL A 93 13.39 -9.27 -5.54
N THR A 94 14.05 -9.82 -4.52
CA THR A 94 14.94 -10.97 -4.65
C THR A 94 14.45 -12.11 -3.79
N ASN A 95 14.31 -13.30 -4.37
CA ASN A 95 14.09 -14.51 -3.59
C ASN A 95 15.42 -15.01 -3.01
N VAL A 96 15.58 -14.85 -1.70
CA VAL A 96 16.81 -15.20 -0.97
C VAL A 96 16.70 -16.54 -0.23
N GLY A 97 15.60 -17.27 -0.41
CA GLY A 97 15.46 -18.61 0.15
C GLY A 97 15.85 -19.71 -0.85
N SER A 98 15.59 -20.96 -0.47
CA SER A 98 16.01 -22.15 -1.21
C SER A 98 14.93 -22.75 -2.11
N ARG A 99 13.74 -22.14 -2.18
CA ARG A 99 12.60 -22.63 -2.96
C ARG A 99 12.03 -21.53 -3.83
N ALA A 100 11.47 -21.92 -4.97
CA ALA A 100 10.64 -21.03 -5.76
C ALA A 100 9.42 -20.58 -4.93
N GLY A 101 8.95 -19.37 -5.16
CA GLY A 101 7.80 -18.83 -4.44
C GLY A 101 7.17 -17.65 -5.15
N LYS A 102 5.92 -17.36 -4.76
CA LYS A 102 5.18 -16.21 -5.26
C LYS A 102 5.06 -15.16 -4.18
N GLU A 103 5.37 -13.93 -4.52
CA GLU A 103 5.28 -12.79 -3.62
C GLU A 103 4.33 -11.73 -4.18
N THR A 104 3.49 -11.18 -3.31
CA THR A 104 2.57 -10.09 -3.65
C THR A 104 3.18 -8.77 -3.20
N VAL A 105 3.78 -8.04 -4.12
CA VAL A 105 4.33 -6.70 -3.89
C VAL A 105 3.18 -5.71 -3.86
N MET A 106 3.01 -5.02 -2.73
CA MET A 106 1.93 -4.05 -2.51
C MET A 106 2.51 -2.64 -2.38
N LEU A 107 1.96 -1.70 -3.14
CA LEU A 107 2.26 -0.28 -3.06
C LEU A 107 1.13 0.46 -2.35
N PHE A 108 1.50 1.09 -1.24
CA PHE A 108 0.65 1.97 -0.46
C PHE A 108 1.00 3.43 -0.70
N LEU A 109 0.00 4.29 -0.59
CA LEU A 109 0.13 5.72 -0.62
C LEU A 109 -0.35 6.31 0.71
N THR A 110 0.44 7.20 1.28
CA THR A 110 0.08 8.00 2.45
C THR A 110 0.17 9.47 2.10
N GLN A 111 -0.88 10.22 2.44
CA GLN A 111 -0.91 11.68 2.39
C GLN A 111 -0.93 12.19 3.83
N PRO A 112 0.21 12.68 4.38
CA PRO A 112 0.30 13.01 5.81
C PRO A 112 -0.64 14.16 6.22
N TYR A 113 -0.86 15.11 5.31
CA TYR A 113 -1.69 16.30 5.52
C TYR A 113 -2.65 16.51 4.35
N ARG A 114 -3.93 16.70 4.67
CA ARG A 114 -5.02 16.96 3.73
C ARG A 114 -5.93 18.05 4.30
N LYS A 115 -6.37 19.00 3.47
CA LYS A 115 -7.20 20.15 3.88
C LYS A 115 -8.68 19.78 4.00
N ILE A 116 -9.21 19.01 3.04
CA ILE A 116 -10.65 18.72 2.97
C ILE A 116 -11.16 17.67 3.97
N SER A 117 -10.30 16.79 4.47
CA SER A 117 -10.69 15.70 5.36
C SER A 117 -9.49 15.17 6.13
N VAL A 118 -9.75 14.48 7.24
CA VAL A 118 -8.72 13.69 7.93
C VAL A 118 -8.23 12.57 6.98
N PRO A 119 -6.93 12.47 6.70
CA PRO A 119 -6.39 11.43 5.83
C PRO A 119 -6.40 10.05 6.49
N GLU A 120 -6.29 9.02 5.66
CA GLU A 120 -6.06 7.63 6.03
C GLU A 120 -4.59 7.41 6.43
N MET A 121 -4.31 6.45 7.31
CA MET A 121 -2.92 6.09 7.68
C MET A 121 -2.10 5.65 6.45
N LYS A 122 -2.72 4.85 5.58
CA LYS A 122 -2.18 4.38 4.30
C LYS A 122 -3.32 3.82 3.45
N MET A 123 -3.17 3.88 2.14
CA MET A 123 -4.12 3.32 1.18
C MET A 123 -3.40 2.42 0.20
N LEU A 124 -3.86 1.17 0.03
CA LEU A 124 -3.36 0.32 -1.05
C LEU A 124 -3.79 0.93 -2.38
N LYS A 125 -2.84 1.16 -3.29
CA LYS A 125 -3.13 1.66 -4.64
C LYS A 125 -2.94 0.61 -5.70
N LYS A 126 -1.80 -0.10 -5.65
CA LYS A 126 -1.46 -1.13 -6.64
C LYS A 126 -0.82 -2.32 -5.97
N PHE A 127 -0.97 -3.49 -6.57
CA PHE A 127 -0.20 -4.67 -6.19
C PHE A 127 0.12 -5.50 -7.42
N LYS A 128 1.22 -6.25 -7.37
CA LYS A 128 1.62 -7.21 -8.40
C LYS A 128 2.05 -8.49 -7.71
N LYS A 129 1.56 -9.63 -8.21
CA LYS A 129 2.01 -10.95 -7.77
C LYS A 129 3.06 -11.44 -8.76
N ILE A 130 4.27 -11.66 -8.26
CA ILE A 130 5.41 -12.14 -9.03
C ILE A 130 5.78 -13.55 -8.56
N GLU A 131 6.40 -14.33 -9.44
CA GLU A 131 6.97 -15.63 -9.14
C GLU A 131 8.47 -15.54 -9.36
N LEU A 132 9.25 -16.03 -8.39
CA LEU A 132 10.71 -15.99 -8.45
C LEU A 132 11.28 -17.36 -8.07
N GLN A 133 12.21 -17.84 -8.88
CA GLN A 133 13.07 -18.97 -8.53
C GLN A 133 14.03 -18.59 -7.39
N ALA A 134 14.65 -19.58 -6.76
CA ALA A 134 15.65 -19.32 -5.71
C ALA A 134 16.84 -18.53 -6.29
N GLY A 135 17.19 -17.42 -5.65
CA GLY A 135 18.25 -16.50 -6.09
C GLY A 135 17.84 -15.52 -7.20
N GLU A 136 16.62 -15.61 -7.73
CA GLU A 136 16.15 -14.72 -8.79
C GLU A 136 15.76 -13.34 -8.24
N SER A 137 16.06 -12.30 -9.03
CA SER A 137 15.67 -10.91 -8.77
C SER A 137 14.81 -10.38 -9.91
N THR A 138 13.82 -9.55 -9.58
CA THR A 138 13.02 -8.84 -10.58
C THR A 138 12.70 -7.43 -10.09
N ASP A 139 12.73 -6.47 -11.01
CA ASP A 139 12.28 -5.11 -10.78
C ASP A 139 10.76 -5.01 -10.95
N VAL A 140 10.11 -4.51 -9.91
CA VAL A 140 8.66 -4.29 -9.89
C VAL A 140 8.39 -2.80 -9.89
N SER A 141 7.91 -2.31 -11.03
CA SER A 141 7.54 -0.91 -11.22
C SER A 141 6.03 -0.70 -11.15
N PHE A 142 5.62 0.40 -10.52
CA PHE A 142 4.24 0.86 -10.42
C PHE A 142 4.15 2.30 -10.94
N SER A 143 3.36 2.51 -11.99
CA SER A 143 3.01 3.85 -12.45
C SER A 143 1.82 4.37 -11.65
N LEU A 144 1.94 5.53 -11.03
CA LEU A 144 0.91 6.25 -10.29
C LEU A 144 0.49 7.49 -11.07
N SER A 145 -0.77 7.88 -10.94
CA SER A 145 -1.37 9.03 -11.63
C SER A 145 -2.34 9.79 -10.71
N SER A 146 -3.01 10.82 -11.22
CA SER A 146 -4.08 11.53 -10.50
C SER A 146 -5.23 10.65 -10.02
N GLU A 147 -5.39 9.46 -10.60
CA GLU A 147 -6.35 8.47 -10.15
C GLU A 147 -5.96 7.86 -8.80
N ASP A 148 -4.66 7.72 -8.57
CA ASP A 148 -4.10 7.05 -7.41
C ASP A 148 -4.02 8.01 -6.21
N TRP A 149 -3.55 9.25 -6.40
CA TRP A 149 -3.42 10.23 -5.31
C TRP A 149 -4.59 11.20 -5.16
N GLY A 150 -5.49 11.24 -6.13
CA GLY A 150 -6.70 12.05 -6.08
C GLY A 150 -7.68 11.58 -5.00
N VAL A 151 -8.42 12.54 -4.45
CA VAL A 151 -9.42 12.31 -3.39
C VAL A 151 -10.74 12.96 -3.77
N TYR A 152 -11.85 12.37 -3.36
CA TYR A 152 -13.17 12.92 -3.66
C TYR A 152 -13.56 13.99 -2.65
N LYS A 153 -14.02 15.16 -3.15
CA LYS A 153 -14.60 16.19 -2.28
C LYS A 153 -15.87 15.68 -1.60
N PRO A 154 -16.03 15.87 -0.27
CA PRO A 154 -17.22 15.46 0.46
C PRO A 154 -18.37 16.45 0.24
N GLN A 155 -18.82 16.60 -1.01
CA GLN A 155 -19.91 17.49 -1.39
C GLN A 155 -21.19 16.68 -1.63
N ILE A 156 -22.30 17.13 -1.04
CA ILE A 156 -23.61 16.50 -1.18
C ILE A 156 -24.37 17.14 -2.35
N GLY A 157 -25.05 16.33 -3.16
CA GLY A 157 -26.03 16.80 -4.17
C GLY A 157 -25.47 17.34 -5.48
N ARG A 158 -24.15 17.32 -5.72
CA ARG A 158 -23.53 17.78 -6.98
C ARG A 158 -22.55 16.79 -7.60
N GLY A 159 -22.72 15.49 -7.31
CA GLY A 159 -21.82 14.42 -7.74
C GLY A 159 -20.48 14.43 -6.99
N LEU A 160 -19.74 13.32 -7.06
CA LEU A 160 -18.40 13.22 -6.49
C LEU A 160 -17.39 13.85 -7.45
N LYS A 161 -16.66 14.87 -6.99
CA LYS A 161 -15.56 15.49 -7.77
C LYS A 161 -14.22 15.03 -7.21
N ARG A 162 -13.40 14.40 -8.06
CA ARG A 162 -12.02 14.06 -7.74
C ARG A 162 -11.16 15.32 -7.80
N ILE A 163 -10.37 15.54 -6.76
CA ILE A 163 -9.43 16.65 -6.67
C ILE A 163 -8.05 16.14 -6.29
N VAL A 164 -7.03 16.90 -6.65
CA VAL A 164 -5.66 16.70 -6.19
C VAL A 164 -5.28 17.93 -5.36
N GLU A 165 -4.70 17.68 -4.18
CA GLU A 165 -4.20 18.74 -3.29
C GLU A 165 -2.67 18.79 -3.40
N ASP A 166 -2.14 20.00 -3.59
CA ASP A 166 -0.70 20.23 -3.48
C ASP A 166 -0.25 19.91 -2.04
N SER A 167 0.58 18.87 -1.90
CA SER A 167 1.03 18.36 -0.61
C SER A 167 2.19 17.38 -0.80
N ASN A 168 2.73 16.94 0.34
CA ASN A 168 3.67 15.83 0.38
C ASN A 168 2.91 14.50 0.37
N TYR A 169 3.45 13.54 -0.35
CA TYR A 169 2.97 12.18 -0.41
C TYR A 169 4.13 11.22 -0.15
N VAL A 170 3.82 10.05 0.39
CA VAL A 170 4.79 9.00 0.64
C VAL A 170 4.27 7.72 0.01
N VAL A 171 5.09 7.10 -0.84
CA VAL A 171 4.87 5.72 -1.27
C VAL A 171 5.56 4.79 -0.28
N ALA A 172 4.89 3.67 0.02
CA ALA A 172 5.43 2.62 0.88
C ALA A 172 5.24 1.26 0.20
N ILE A 173 6.27 0.43 0.23
CA ILE A 173 6.18 -0.96 -0.23
C ILE A 173 6.02 -1.89 0.96
N LYS A 174 5.17 -2.91 0.82
CA LYS A 174 4.73 -3.85 1.87
C LYS A 174 3.71 -3.27 2.86
N PRO A 175 2.79 -4.12 3.37
CA PRO A 175 1.81 -3.69 4.35
C PRO A 175 2.39 -3.34 5.72
N ASP A 176 3.44 -4.01 6.17
CA ASP A 176 4.07 -3.84 7.48
C ASP A 176 5.05 -2.65 7.56
N THR A 177 5.30 -1.99 6.44
CA THR A 177 6.23 -0.86 6.35
C THR A 177 5.70 0.37 7.09
N TRP A 178 6.50 0.85 8.04
CA TRP A 178 6.32 2.12 8.73
C TRP A 178 7.29 3.17 8.18
N CYS A 179 6.74 4.29 7.70
CA CYS A 179 7.51 5.37 7.06
C CYS A 179 7.74 6.61 7.94
N ASP A 180 7.29 6.62 9.19
CA ASP A 180 7.36 7.79 10.10
C ASP A 180 7.09 9.13 9.40
N VAL A 181 5.91 9.23 8.75
CA VAL A 181 5.60 10.35 7.84
C VAL A 181 5.46 11.71 8.53
N TYR A 182 5.47 11.74 9.87
CA TYR A 182 5.43 12.92 10.72
C TYR A 182 6.77 13.23 11.39
N GLY A 183 7.73 12.31 11.31
CA GLY A 183 9.08 12.48 11.82
C GLY A 183 9.94 13.40 10.96
N LYS A 184 11.10 13.80 11.50
CA LYS A 184 12.03 14.68 10.79
C LYS A 184 12.78 13.97 9.66
N ASN A 185 13.10 12.68 9.84
CA ASN A 185 13.89 11.89 8.89
C ASN A 185 13.19 10.55 8.62
N MET A 186 12.75 10.35 7.39
CA MET A 186 12.26 9.05 6.91
C MET A 186 13.46 8.16 6.58
N THR A 187 13.73 7.16 7.42
CA THR A 187 14.90 6.28 7.31
C THR A 187 14.60 4.93 6.67
N ASN A 188 13.32 4.57 6.50
CA ASN A 188 12.94 3.27 5.97
C ASN A 188 13.18 3.21 4.45
N PRO A 189 14.02 2.29 3.94
CA PRO A 189 14.34 2.19 2.51
C PRO A 189 13.13 1.80 1.66
N LEU A 190 12.09 1.20 2.25
CA LEU A 190 10.86 0.83 1.55
C LEU A 190 9.87 1.99 1.40
N CYS A 191 10.29 3.20 1.78
CA CYS A 191 9.50 4.41 1.69
C CYS A 191 10.20 5.44 0.80
N ALA A 192 9.44 6.13 -0.04
CA ALA A 192 9.95 7.24 -0.82
C ALA A 192 8.94 8.40 -0.83
N LYS A 193 9.46 9.62 -0.69
CA LYS A 193 8.66 10.84 -0.58
C LYS A 193 8.66 11.54 -1.94
N PHE A 194 7.49 12.04 -2.32
CA PHE A 194 7.34 12.96 -3.45
C PHE A 194 6.38 14.08 -3.09
N THR A 195 6.40 15.15 -3.87
CA THR A 195 5.57 16.33 -3.67
C THR A 195 4.74 16.56 -4.93
N ILE A 196 3.47 16.92 -4.74
CA ILE A 196 2.63 17.44 -5.81
C ILE A 196 2.57 18.95 -5.63
N ASP A 197 2.98 19.68 -6.66
CA ASP A 197 3.03 21.13 -6.67
C ASP A 197 2.56 21.64 -8.04
N THR A 198 1.24 21.72 -8.20
CA THR A 198 0.57 22.04 -9.48
C THR A 198 0.32 23.54 -9.69
N THR A 199 0.61 24.36 -8.69
CA THR A 199 0.48 25.81 -8.73
C THR A 199 1.67 26.44 -8.01
N SER A 200 2.10 27.66 -8.34
CA SER A 200 3.11 28.41 -7.58
C SER A 200 2.63 28.83 -6.16
N GLY A 201 1.85 27.98 -5.48
CA GLY A 201 1.21 28.20 -4.18
C GLY A 201 -0.01 27.30 -3.96
N ALA A 202 0.07 26.41 -2.96
CA ALA A 202 -0.89 25.38 -2.55
C ALA A 202 -2.37 25.52 -3.00
N GLY A 203 -2.66 25.12 -4.24
CA GLY A 203 -4.00 25.06 -4.83
C GLY A 203 -4.59 23.65 -4.82
N THR A 204 -5.91 23.56 -5.00
CA THR A 204 -6.59 22.31 -5.38
C THR A 204 -6.83 22.34 -6.88
N VAL A 205 -6.32 21.35 -7.63
CA VAL A 205 -6.62 21.21 -9.06
C VAL A 205 -7.72 20.16 -9.24
N SER A 206 -8.69 20.47 -10.10
CA SER A 206 -9.72 19.51 -10.48
C SER A 206 -9.08 18.46 -11.39
N ALA A 207 -8.93 17.22 -10.90
CA ALA A 207 -8.59 16.11 -11.78
C ALA A 207 -9.84 15.82 -12.61
N GLY A 208 -9.78 16.12 -13.91
CA GLY A 208 -10.90 16.01 -14.83
C GLY A 208 -11.35 14.57 -15.03
N VAL A 209 -12.19 14.05 -14.13
CA VAL A 209 -13.09 12.94 -14.40
C VAL A 209 -14.41 13.25 -13.69
N GLN A 210 -15.38 13.68 -14.47
CA GLN A 210 -16.76 13.86 -14.03
C GLN A 210 -17.49 12.53 -14.31
N LEU A 211 -17.78 11.77 -13.25
CA LEU A 211 -18.65 10.60 -13.32
C LEU A 211 -20.12 11.03 -13.39
#